data_AF-A0A966D6B8-F1
#
_entry.id   AF-A0A966D6B8-F1
#
_cell.length_a   1.000
_cell.length_b   1.000
_cell.length_c   1.000
_cell.angle_alpha   90.00
_cell.angle_beta   90.00
_cell.angle_gamma   90.00
#
_symmetry.space_group_name_H-M   'P 1'
#
loop_
_entity.id
_entity.type
_entity.pdbx_description
1 polymer ?
#
loop_
_entity_poly.entity_id
_entity_poly.type
_entity_poly.pdbx_seq_one_letter_code
_entity_poly.pdbx_strand_id
1 'polypeptide(L)'
;MNRPDRYRYPALLGYDASTEQFYVLWPDLPGCTTTGATEDEALENAREAMSLHLWGMEAEGDEVPAPTLLHKLDLGEYAEEGENVVAVLVEVWMPSFRESMETKAVNRTVTLGAASRRSRPPRARPR
;
A
#
# COMPACT_ATOMS: atom_id res chain seq x y z
N MET A 1 13.25 4.55 13.62
CA MET A 1 13.67 4.76 12.21
C MET A 1 12.90 5.93 11.64
N ASN A 2 13.58 6.90 11.03
CA ASN A 2 12.96 8.07 10.42
C ASN A 2 12.38 7.69 9.04
N ARG A 3 11.15 7.16 9.02
CA ARG A 3 10.47 6.78 7.77
C ARG A 3 9.70 7.99 7.24
N PRO A 4 9.83 8.37 5.96
CA PRO A 4 9.07 9.48 5.41
C PRO A 4 7.56 9.22 5.48
N ASP A 5 6.80 10.29 5.67
CA ASP A 5 5.34 10.22 5.76
C ASP A 5 4.67 10.26 4.38
N ARG A 6 5.36 10.82 3.39
CA ARG A 6 4.80 11.10 2.07
C ARG A 6 5.76 10.67 0.98
N TYR A 7 5.27 9.83 0.10
CA TYR A 7 6.01 9.30 -1.03
C TYR A 7 5.36 9.79 -2.33
N ARG A 8 6.18 10.21 -3.29
CA ARG A 8 5.75 10.74 -4.59
C ARG A 8 6.58 10.09 -5.66
N TYR A 9 5.96 9.26 -6.49
CA TYR A 9 6.66 8.60 -7.58
C TYR A 9 5.96 8.88 -8.90
N PRO A 10 6.73 9.17 -9.96
CA PRO A 10 6.17 9.21 -11.30
C PRO A 10 5.75 7.80 -11.70
N ALA A 11 4.51 7.67 -12.15
CA ALA A 11 3.99 6.47 -12.77
C ALA A 11 3.72 6.75 -14.25
N LEU A 12 3.72 5.69 -15.03
CA LEU A 12 3.43 5.70 -16.45
C LEU A 12 2.06 5.08 -16.63
N LEU A 13 1.11 5.88 -17.11
CA LEU A 13 -0.22 5.43 -17.48
C LEU A 13 -0.24 5.20 -18.99
N GLY A 14 -0.49 3.97 -19.40
CA GLY A 14 -0.71 3.61 -20.80
C GLY A 14 -2.10 3.01 -21.00
N TYR A 15 -2.52 2.94 -22.25
CA TYR A 15 -3.75 2.28 -22.65
C TYR A 15 -3.41 1.17 -23.65
N ASP A 16 -3.74 -0.06 -23.26
CA ASP A 16 -3.56 -1.21 -24.13
C ASP A 16 -4.83 -1.44 -24.96
N ALA A 17 -4.72 -1.18 -26.26
CA ALA A 17 -5.83 -1.34 -27.18
C ALA A 17 -6.23 -2.81 -27.42
N SER A 18 -5.35 -3.77 -27.09
CA SER A 18 -5.61 -5.20 -27.29
C SER A 18 -6.54 -5.77 -26.22
N THR A 19 -6.36 -5.34 -24.97
CA THR A 19 -7.15 -5.78 -23.82
C THR A 19 -8.18 -4.75 -23.39
N GLU A 20 -8.20 -3.58 -24.04
CA GLU A 20 -9.10 -2.46 -23.74
C GLU A 20 -9.00 -1.97 -22.28
N GLN A 21 -7.80 -2.05 -21.70
CA GLN A 21 -7.53 -1.71 -20.30
C GLN A 21 -6.43 -0.65 -20.18
N PHE A 22 -6.54 0.15 -19.12
CA PHE A 22 -5.50 1.05 -18.69
C PHE A 22 -4.52 0.30 -17.80
N TYR A 23 -3.24 0.60 -17.94
CA TYR A 23 -2.20 0.07 -17.09
C TYR A 23 -1.38 1.21 -16.49
N VAL A 24 -0.93 1.00 -15.26
CA VAL A 24 -0.03 1.91 -14.57
C VAL A 24 1.19 1.13 -14.10
N LEU A 25 2.37 1.64 -14.43
CA LEU A 25 3.64 1.05 -14.03
C LEU A 25 4.57 2.12 -13.45
N TRP A 26 5.47 1.71 -12.57
CA TRP A 26 6.47 2.59 -12.00
C TRP A 26 7.87 2.15 -12.43
N PRO A 27 8.66 3.04 -13.05
CA PRO A 27 10.04 2.73 -13.41
C PRO A 27 10.93 2.61 -12.17
N ASP A 28 10.62 3.36 -11.10
CA ASP A 28 11.39 3.38 -9.86
C ASP A 28 11.05 2.23 -8.89
N LEU A 29 9.87 1.61 -9.06
CA LEU A 29 9.36 0.55 -8.19
C LEU A 29 9.10 -0.71 -9.02
N PRO A 30 10.17 -1.45 -9.39
CA PRO A 30 10.04 -2.64 -10.21
C PRO A 30 9.16 -3.69 -9.51
N GLY A 31 8.16 -4.18 -10.23
CA GLY A 31 7.18 -5.14 -9.69
C GLY A 31 5.94 -4.50 -9.06
N CYS A 32 5.86 -3.17 -8.98
CA CYS A 32 4.61 -2.47 -8.74
C CYS A 32 3.98 -2.12 -10.10
N THR A 33 2.94 -2.86 -10.48
CA THR A 33 2.16 -2.60 -11.69
C THR A 33 0.70 -2.85 -11.38
N THR A 34 -0.18 -2.05 -11.97
CA THR A 34 -1.62 -2.23 -11.83
C THR A 34 -2.32 -2.00 -13.15
N THR A 35 -3.56 -2.46 -13.22
CA THR A 35 -4.44 -2.27 -14.38
C THR A 35 -5.82 -1.85 -13.89
N GLY A 36 -6.59 -1.23 -14.79
CA GLY A 36 -7.98 -0.87 -14.54
C GLY A 36 -8.76 -0.79 -15.86
N ALA A 37 -10.06 -1.02 -15.77
CA ALA A 37 -10.95 -0.89 -16.92
C ALA A 37 -11.13 0.58 -17.36
N THR A 38 -10.89 1.52 -16.45
CA THR A 38 -10.97 2.97 -16.70
C THR A 38 -9.73 3.69 -16.16
N GLU A 39 -9.46 4.90 -16.66
CA GLU A 39 -8.36 5.74 -16.17
C GLU A 39 -8.45 5.97 -14.66
N ASP A 40 -9.64 6.29 -14.16
CA ASP A 40 -9.88 6.56 -12.74
C ASP A 40 -9.62 5.31 -11.90
N GLU A 41 -10.18 4.17 -12.30
CA GLU A 41 -9.98 2.89 -11.60
C GLU A 41 -8.50 2.47 -11.61
N ALA A 42 -7.79 2.65 -12.73
CA ALA A 42 -6.38 2.35 -12.81
C ALA A 42 -5.55 3.24 -11.86
N LEU A 43 -5.89 4.53 -11.74
CA LEU A 43 -5.25 5.47 -10.83
C LEU A 43 -5.57 5.18 -9.35
N GLU A 44 -6.80 4.80 -9.03
CA GLU A 44 -7.20 4.37 -7.69
C GLU A 44 -6.42 3.11 -7.28
N ASN A 45 -6.45 2.08 -8.14
CA ASN A 45 -5.69 0.85 -7.95
C ASN A 45 -4.19 1.14 -7.84
N ALA A 46 -3.70 2.14 -8.58
CA ALA A 46 -2.30 2.52 -8.57
C ALA A 46 -1.88 3.07 -7.19
N ARG A 47 -2.69 3.97 -6.64
CA ARG A 47 -2.45 4.52 -5.29
C ARG A 47 -2.43 3.41 -4.23
N GLU A 48 -3.35 2.46 -4.32
CA GLU A 48 -3.39 1.32 -3.37
C GLU A 48 -2.20 0.39 -3.53
N ALA A 49 -1.87 0.00 -4.77
CA ALA A 49 -0.75 -0.88 -5.08
C ALA A 49 0.58 -0.28 -4.60
N MET A 50 0.81 1.02 -4.85
CA MET A 50 1.99 1.74 -4.40
C MET A 50 2.06 1.80 -2.87
N SER A 51 0.94 2.06 -2.19
CA SER A 51 0.88 2.08 -0.73
C SER A 51 1.25 0.72 -0.12
N LEU A 52 0.71 -0.36 -0.71
CA LEU A 52 0.98 -1.72 -0.27
C LEU A 52 2.44 -2.12 -0.51
N HIS A 53 3.00 -1.78 -1.67
CA HIS A 53 4.36 -2.10 -2.04
C HIS A 53 5.37 -1.38 -1.12
N LEU A 54 5.18 -0.07 -0.88
CA LEU A 54 5.98 0.70 0.06
C LEU A 54 5.89 0.13 1.48
N TRP A 55 4.68 -0.23 1.93
CA TRP A 55 4.49 -0.83 3.25
C TRP A 55 5.22 -2.18 3.36
N GLY A 56 5.18 -3.00 2.31
CA GLY A 56 5.92 -4.27 2.25
C GLY A 56 7.42 -4.06 2.43
N MET A 57 8.03 -3.17 1.65
CA MET A 57 9.45 -2.83 1.79
C MET A 57 9.77 -2.30 3.19
N GLU A 58 8.94 -1.43 3.76
CA GLU A 58 9.12 -0.92 5.12
C GLU A 58 8.98 -2.00 6.20
N ALA A 59 8.17 -3.04 5.96
CA ALA A 59 7.94 -4.15 6.89
C ALA A 59 9.09 -5.17 6.85
N GLU A 60 9.64 -5.44 5.67
CA GLU A 60 10.80 -6.33 5.49
C GLU A 60 12.13 -5.64 5.84
N GLY A 61 12.13 -4.30 5.88
CA GLY A 61 13.32 -3.50 6.20
C GLY A 61 14.17 -3.18 4.98
N ASP A 62 13.62 -3.33 3.78
CA ASP A 62 14.25 -2.97 2.51
C ASP A 62 14.38 -1.46 2.35
N GLU A 63 15.39 -1.05 1.57
CA GLU A 63 15.62 0.35 1.25
C GLU A 63 14.68 0.78 0.13
N VAL A 64 13.85 1.80 0.42
CA VAL A 64 12.94 2.36 -0.58
C VAL A 64 13.74 3.26 -1.54
N PRO A 65 13.76 2.98 -2.85
CA PRO A 65 14.54 3.74 -3.82
C PRO A 65 14.04 5.19 -3.93
N ALA A 66 14.92 6.14 -4.22
CA ALA A 66 14.51 7.54 -4.41
C ALA A 66 13.69 7.70 -5.71
N PRO A 67 12.64 8.54 -5.72
CA PRO A 67 11.83 8.75 -6.91
C PRO A 67 12.61 9.49 -8.00
N THR A 68 12.42 9.08 -9.25
CA THR A 68 12.94 9.80 -10.42
C THR A 68 12.19 11.11 -10.62
N LEU A 69 12.91 12.13 -11.08
CA LEU A 69 12.31 13.43 -11.39
C LEU A 69 11.53 13.35 -12.71
N LEU A 70 10.35 13.96 -12.75
CA LEU A 70 9.46 13.95 -13.94
C LEU A 70 10.17 14.37 -15.24
N HIS A 71 11.10 15.33 -15.18
CA HIS A 71 11.83 15.81 -16.36
C HIS A 71 12.94 14.87 -16.85
N LYS A 72 13.28 13.84 -16.08
CA LYS A 72 14.25 12.80 -16.45
C LYS A 72 13.57 11.49 -16.87
N LEU A 73 12.25 11.46 -16.83
CA LEU A 73 11.48 10.28 -17.19
C LEU A 73 11.46 10.17 -18.71
N ASP A 74 12.04 9.10 -19.23
CA ASP A 74 12.01 8.82 -20.65
C ASP A 74 10.76 7.99 -20.97
N LEU A 75 9.77 8.62 -21.60
CA LEU A 75 8.53 7.95 -22.00
C LEU A 75 8.72 7.05 -23.22
N GLY A 76 9.78 7.28 -24.00
CA GLY A 76 10.02 6.57 -25.26
C GLY A 76 10.43 5.11 -25.07
N GLU A 77 10.95 4.74 -23.90
CA GLU A 77 11.28 3.34 -23.58
C GLU A 77 10.04 2.48 -23.29
N TYR A 78 8.97 3.11 -22.81
CA TYR A 78 7.75 2.43 -22.37
C TYR A 78 6.57 2.59 -23.33
N ALA A 79 6.68 3.49 -24.31
CA ALA A 79 5.66 3.68 -25.34
C ALA A 79 6.02 2.85 -26.57
N GLU A 80 5.24 1.80 -26.87
CA GLU A 80 5.35 1.14 -28.17
C GLU A 80 4.72 2.01 -29.28
N GLU A 81 5.09 1.74 -30.54
CA GLU A 81 4.61 2.50 -31.70
C GLU A 81 3.08 2.44 -31.83
N GLY A 82 2.40 3.47 -31.32
CA GLY A 82 0.94 3.62 -31.39
C GLY A 82 0.23 3.69 -30.04
N GLU A 83 0.94 3.47 -28.93
CA GLU A 83 0.39 3.64 -27.58
C GLU A 83 0.59 5.06 -27.06
N ASN A 84 -0.45 5.61 -26.44
CA ASN A 84 -0.37 6.91 -25.77
C ASN A 84 -0.03 6.67 -24.30
N VAL A 85 1.24 6.85 -23.96
CA VAL A 85 1.72 6.74 -22.57
C VAL A 85 1.92 8.13 -22.00
N VAL A 86 1.32 8.38 -20.83
CA VAL A 86 1.41 9.65 -20.11
C VAL A 86 2.04 9.46 -18.74
N ALA A 87 2.88 10.41 -18.34
CA ALA A 87 3.41 10.44 -16.97
C ALA A 87 2.37 11.02 -16.01
N VAL A 88 2.07 10.29 -14.94
CA VAL A 88 1.21 10.73 -13.84
C VAL A 88 2.00 10.71 -12.54
N LEU A 89 1.83 11.72 -11.69
CA LEU A 89 2.51 11.75 -10.39
C LEU A 89 1.59 11.15 -9.34
N VAL A 90 1.95 9.97 -8.82
CA VAL A 90 1.17 9.31 -7.76
C VAL A 90 1.78 9.65 -6.41
N GLU A 91 0.91 10.14 -5.52
CA GLU A 91 1.27 10.50 -4.16
C GLU A 91 0.57 9.60 -3.14
N VAL A 92 1.34 9.10 -2.18
CA VAL A 92 0.85 8.27 -1.10
C VAL A 92 1.23 8.89 0.26
N TRP A 93 0.25 8.89 1.15
CA TRP A 93 0.42 9.26 2.56
C TRP A 93 0.47 7.99 3.41
N MET A 94 1.65 7.64 3.90
CA MET A 94 1.92 6.38 4.59
C MET A 94 1.41 6.32 6.04
N PRO A 95 1.40 7.39 6.85
CA PRO A 95 0.93 7.30 8.24
C PRO A 95 -0.46 6.68 8.37
N SER A 96 -1.43 7.16 7.57
CA SER A 96 -2.79 6.62 7.60
C SER A 96 -2.87 5.16 7.11
N PHE A 97 -2.01 4.79 6.16
CA PHE A 97 -1.95 3.42 5.67
C PHE A 97 -1.33 2.47 6.71
N ARG A 98 -0.26 2.88 7.39
CA ARG A 98 0.38 2.13 8.50
C ARG A 98 -0.61 1.87 9.63
N GLU A 99 -1.35 2.89 10.06
CA GLU A 99 -2.39 2.75 11.09
C GLU A 99 -3.50 1.77 10.67
N SER A 100 -3.92 1.83 9.40
CA SER A 100 -4.94 0.93 8.85
C SER A 100 -4.47 -0.53 8.81
N MET A 101 -3.22 -0.78 8.41
CA MET A 101 -2.63 -2.12 8.37
C MET A 101 -2.40 -2.68 9.78
N GLU A 102 -1.96 -1.86 10.73
CA GLU A 102 -1.76 -2.25 12.13
C GLU A 102 -3.10 -2.61 12.80
N THR A 103 -4.15 -1.82 12.55
CA THR A 103 -5.49 -2.07 13.10
C THR A 103 -6.13 -3.33 12.51
N LYS A 104 -5.97 -3.58 11.20
CA LYS A 104 -6.42 -4.84 10.56
C LYS A 104 -5.68 -6.07 11.11
N ALA A 105 -4.42 -5.93 11.49
CA ALA A 105 -3.62 -7.03 12.05
C ALA A 105 -4.04 -7.45 13.47
N VAL A 106 -4.73 -6.58 14.22
CA VAL A 106 -5.10 -6.82 15.63
C VAL A 106 -6.45 -7.53 15.83
N ASN A 107 -7.25 -7.72 14.77
CA ASN A 107 -8.58 -8.36 14.87
C ASN A 107 -8.54 -9.90 15.03
N ARG A 108 -7.44 -10.47 15.51
CA ARG A 108 -7.31 -11.90 15.80
C ARG A 108 -7.64 -12.15 17.28
N THR A 109 -8.91 -12.47 17.52
CA THR A 109 -9.45 -13.17 18.70
C THR A 109 -8.88 -12.71 20.06
N VAL A 110 -9.47 -11.67 20.63
CA VAL A 110 -9.40 -11.47 22.08
C VAL A 110 -10.18 -12.61 22.73
N THR A 111 -9.47 -13.64 23.19
CA THR A 111 -10.01 -14.62 24.12
C THR A 111 -10.29 -13.88 25.42
N LEU A 112 -11.54 -13.43 25.60
CA LEU A 112 -12.04 -13.04 26.92
C LEU A 112 -11.85 -14.24 27.84
N GLY A 113 -10.82 -14.16 28.69
CA GLY A 113 -10.48 -15.20 29.64
C GLY A 113 -11.68 -15.54 30.51
N ALA A 114 -12.16 -16.77 30.37
CA ALA A 114 -12.95 -17.42 31.40
C ALA A 114 -12.15 -17.43 32.73
N ALA A 115 -12.90 -17.34 33.83
CA ALA A 115 -12.49 -17.61 35.21
C ALA A 115 -11.78 -16.49 36.02
N SER A 116 -12.59 -15.73 36.75
CA SER A 116 -12.25 -15.35 38.13
C SER A 116 -13.53 -15.16 38.96
N ARG A 117 -14.16 -16.26 39.40
CA ARG A 117 -15.01 -16.26 40.60
C ARG A 117 -14.17 -16.81 41.74
N ARG A 118 -13.60 -15.88 42.51
CA ARG A 118 -12.80 -16.15 43.70
C ARG A 118 -13.61 -16.98 44.71
N SER A 119 -12.92 -17.99 45.22
CA SER A 119 -13.26 -18.82 46.39
C SER A 119 -13.77 -18.00 47.57
N ARG A 120 -14.96 -18.36 48.08
CA ARG A 120 -15.46 -17.95 49.41
C ARG A 120 -14.61 -18.61 50.50
N PRO A 121 -14.07 -17.89 51.50
CA PRO A 121 -13.54 -18.52 52.69
C PRO A 121 -14.68 -18.90 53.66
N PRO A 122 -14.52 -19.94 54.51
CA PRO A 122 -15.54 -20.36 55.46
C PRO A 122 -15.63 -19.36 56.62
N ARG A 123 -16.85 -18.91 56.95
CA ARG A 123 -17.12 -18.22 58.21
C ARG A 123 -17.57 -19.24 59.25
N ALA A 124 -16.64 -19.66 60.09
CA ALA A 124 -16.95 -20.18 61.42
C ALA A 124 -17.29 -18.99 62.34
N ARG A 125 -18.35 -19.12 63.14
CA ARG A 125 -18.57 -18.27 64.33
C ARG A 125 -18.75 -19.18 65.54
N PRO A 126 -18.06 -18.92 66.67
CA PRO A 126 -18.23 -19.69 67.90
C PRO A 126 -19.22 -19.05 68.88
N ARG A 127 -19.69 -19.92 69.80
CA ARG A 127 -20.49 -19.76 71.03
C ARG A 127 -22.00 -19.62 70.87
#